data_AF-A0A7J3WVA2-F1
#
_entry.id   AF-A0A7J3WVA2-F1
#
_cell.length_a   1.000
_cell.length_b   1.000
_cell.length_c   1.000
_cell.angle_alpha   90.00
_cell.angle_beta   90.00
_cell.angle_gamma   90.00
#
_symmetry.space_group_name_H-M   'P 1'
#
loop_
_entity.id
_entity.type
_entity.pdbx_description
1 polymer ?
#
loop_
_entity_poly.entity_id
_entity_poly.type
_entity_poly.pdbx_seq_one_letter_code
_entity_poly.pdbx_strand_id
1 'polypeptide(L)'
;MSDMLSKLCEYSSKDLSAKILGELKNIILRVKKHRRWFQVNPLTKAFIKAFMIMKLDNIKSILLMKAIIKTIRELKQIMSREYNLVEIGIREAWKLSELASSWGHMKAREWRSNKAYVIIQALTLSGSQDYSIALLRCRVM
;
A
#
# COMPACT_ATOMS: atom_id res chain seq x y z
N MET A 1 25.72 28.53 15.17
CA MET A 1 25.64 27.51 14.09
C MET A 1 24.66 26.38 14.40
N SER A 2 24.56 25.87 15.64
CA SER A 2 23.54 24.87 16.03
C SER A 2 22.08 25.32 15.84
N ASP A 3 21.75 26.59 16.09
CA ASP A 3 20.37 27.10 15.98
C ASP A 3 19.83 27.20 14.54
N MET A 4 20.71 27.24 13.53
CA MET A 4 20.28 27.23 12.13
C MET A 4 19.95 25.82 11.65
N LEU A 5 20.70 24.81 12.11
CA LEU A 5 20.46 23.41 11.76
C LEU A 5 19.18 22.87 12.39
N SER A 6 18.86 23.28 13.63
CA SER A 6 17.60 22.93 14.28
C SER A 6 16.39 23.53 13.57
N LYS A 7 16.47 24.79 13.12
CA LYS A 7 15.41 25.44 12.32
C LYS A 7 15.18 24.78 10.95
N LEU A 8 16.25 24.38 10.26
CA LEU A 8 16.16 23.65 8.99
C LEU A 8 15.51 22.25 9.16
N CYS A 9 15.86 21.55 10.25
CA CYS A 9 15.29 20.25 10.56
C CYS A 9 13.79 20.36 10.93
N GLU A 10 13.40 21.40 11.68
CA GLU A 10 12.00 21.68 11.95
C GLU A 10 11.21 22.06 10.69
N TYR A 11 11.79 22.82 9.77
CA TYR A 11 11.15 23.19 8.50
C TYR A 11 10.91 21.96 7.60
N SER A 12 11.93 21.10 7.46
CA SER A 12 11.84 19.83 6.72
C SER A 12 10.79 18.89 7.33
N SER A 13 10.77 18.76 8.66
CA SER A 13 9.81 17.93 9.38
C SER A 13 8.35 18.43 9.21
N LYS A 14 8.15 19.76 9.27
CA LYS A 14 6.84 20.37 9.01
C LYS A 14 6.36 20.09 7.59
N ASP A 15 7.21 20.28 6.58
CA ASP A 15 6.88 20.00 5.18
C ASP A 15 6.52 18.52 4.94
N LEU A 16 7.28 17.59 5.54
CA LEU A 16 6.97 16.15 5.48
C LEU A 16 5.64 15.82 6.15
N SER A 17 5.36 16.40 7.32
CA SER A 17 4.10 16.17 8.02
C SER A 17 2.91 16.68 7.20
N ALA A 18 3.02 17.86 6.60
CA ALA A 18 1.99 18.43 5.71
C ALA A 18 1.75 17.56 4.47
N LYS A 19 2.80 17.01 3.87
CA LYS A 19 2.69 16.05 2.75
C LYS A 19 1.94 14.78 3.13
N ILE A 20 2.28 14.18 4.27
CA ILE A 20 1.59 12.98 4.79
C ILE A 20 0.10 13.27 5.01
N LEU A 21 -0.21 14.44 5.55
CA LEU A 21 -1.60 14.89 5.78
C LEU A 21 -2.36 15.10 4.47
N GLY A 22 -1.72 15.73 3.48
CA GLY A 22 -2.28 15.90 2.14
C GLY A 22 -2.59 14.54 1.50
N GLU A 23 -1.65 13.60 1.58
CA GLU A 23 -1.83 12.23 1.09
C GLU A 23 -3.00 11.51 1.76
N LEU A 24 -3.13 11.60 3.09
CA LEU A 24 -4.25 11.00 3.82
C LEU A 24 -5.59 11.56 3.31
N LYS A 25 -5.73 12.89 3.21
CA LYS A 25 -6.95 13.55 2.71
C LYS A 25 -7.29 13.11 1.29
N ASN A 26 -6.29 13.09 0.40
CA ASN A 26 -6.44 12.66 -0.99
C ASN A 26 -6.94 11.22 -1.09
N ILE A 27 -6.38 10.31 -0.29
CA ILE A 27 -6.78 8.90 -0.31
C ILE A 27 -8.19 8.72 0.24
N ILE A 28 -8.55 9.41 1.33
CA ILE A 28 -9.93 9.38 1.85
C ILE A 28 -10.93 9.83 0.78
N LEU A 29 -10.64 10.92 0.07
CA LEU A 29 -11.47 11.41 -1.02
C LEU A 29 -11.58 10.36 -2.14
N ARG A 30 -10.48 9.73 -2.53
CA ARG A 30 -10.49 8.66 -3.55
C ARG A 30 -11.33 7.46 -3.09
N VAL A 31 -11.18 6.99 -1.85
CA VAL A 31 -11.94 5.84 -1.31
C VAL A 31 -13.43 6.14 -1.31
N LYS A 32 -13.82 7.35 -0.90
CA LYS A 32 -15.20 7.83 -0.94
C LYS A 32 -15.72 7.92 -2.38
N LYS A 33 -14.93 8.46 -3.31
CA LYS A 33 -15.28 8.57 -4.74
C LYS A 33 -15.54 7.20 -5.37
N HIS A 34 -14.72 6.20 -5.05
CA HIS A 34 -14.88 4.83 -5.56
C HIS A 34 -15.94 4.02 -4.79
N ARG A 35 -16.68 4.66 -3.87
CA ARG A 35 -17.73 4.04 -3.05
C ARG A 35 -17.26 2.84 -2.21
N ARG A 36 -15.96 2.65 -2.00
CA ARG A 36 -15.38 1.56 -1.20
C ARG A 36 -15.26 1.87 0.29
N TRP A 37 -15.83 3.01 0.73
CA TRP A 37 -15.77 3.44 2.13
C TRP A 37 -16.36 2.41 3.10
N PHE A 38 -17.32 1.59 2.66
CA PHE A 38 -17.90 0.53 3.49
C PHE A 38 -16.86 -0.53 3.90
N GLN A 39 -15.86 -0.81 3.06
CA GLN A 39 -14.81 -1.81 3.30
C GLN A 39 -13.78 -1.39 4.37
N VAL A 40 -13.73 -0.11 4.74
CA VAL A 40 -12.80 0.39 5.75
C VAL A 40 -13.24 -0.09 7.14
N ASN A 41 -12.29 -0.60 7.93
CA ASN A 41 -12.50 -1.05 9.31
C ASN A 41 -13.17 0.06 10.16
N PRO A 42 -14.20 -0.25 10.97
CA PRO A 42 -14.83 0.70 11.89
C PRO A 42 -13.85 1.51 12.76
N LEU A 43 -12.79 0.88 13.27
CA LEU A 43 -11.78 1.57 14.09
C LEU A 43 -11.01 2.61 13.26
N THR A 44 -10.59 2.24 12.05
CA THR A 44 -9.92 3.15 11.10
C THR A 44 -10.85 4.31 10.71
N LYS A 45 -12.16 4.05 10.53
CA LYS A 45 -13.15 5.12 10.29
C LYS A 45 -13.26 6.08 11.47
N ALA A 46 -13.32 5.57 12.69
CA ALA A 46 -13.38 6.39 13.90
C ALA A 46 -12.12 7.25 14.05
N PHE A 47 -10.94 6.66 13.82
CA PHE A 47 -9.67 7.37 13.81
C PHE A 47 -9.66 8.50 12.76
N ILE A 48 -10.06 8.21 11.52
CA ILE A 48 -10.14 9.23 10.46
C ILE A 48 -11.11 10.35 10.83
N LYS A 49 -12.27 10.02 11.41
CA LYS A 49 -13.24 11.03 11.87
C LYS A 49 -12.63 11.93 12.94
N ALA A 50 -12.05 11.35 13.98
CA ALA A 50 -11.39 12.10 15.05
C ALA A 50 -10.25 12.97 14.49
N PHE A 51 -9.44 12.41 13.60
CA PHE A 51 -8.36 13.09 12.92
C PHE A 51 -8.85 14.32 12.13
N MET A 52 -9.96 14.21 11.40
CA MET A 52 -10.55 15.31 10.64
C MET A 52 -11.15 16.40 11.54
N ILE A 53 -11.71 16.04 12.69
CA ILE A 53 -12.25 17.00 13.66
C ILE A 53 -11.13 17.81 14.31
N MET A 54 -10.03 17.14 14.66
CA MET A 54 -8.90 17.77 15.37
C MET A 54 -8.11 18.77 14.53
N LYS A 55 -8.25 18.77 13.19
CA LYS A 55 -7.54 19.67 12.26
C LYS A 55 -6.05 19.82 12.61
N LEU A 56 -5.36 18.70 12.75
CA LEU A 56 -3.95 18.72 13.14
C LEU A 56 -3.09 19.33 12.02
N ASP A 57 -2.55 20.51 12.28
CA ASP A 57 -1.66 21.22 11.34
C ASP A 57 -0.21 20.74 11.42
N ASN A 58 0.21 20.24 12.59
CA ASN A 58 1.55 19.71 12.81
C ASN A 58 1.50 18.47 13.70
N ILE A 59 2.09 17.37 13.22
CA ILE A 59 2.17 16.13 13.99
C ILE A 59 3.60 16.01 14.52
N LYS A 60 3.78 16.25 15.82
CA LYS A 60 5.07 16.06 16.49
C LYS A 60 5.26 14.63 17.02
N SER A 61 4.16 13.90 17.26
CA SER A 61 4.19 12.55 17.82
C SER A 61 4.53 11.50 16.76
N ILE A 62 5.61 10.75 16.99
CA ILE A 62 6.05 9.64 16.14
C ILE A 62 5.00 8.52 16.10
N LEU A 63 4.36 8.22 17.23
CA LEU A 63 3.31 7.20 17.30
C LEU A 63 2.11 7.57 16.41
N LEU A 64 1.73 8.86 16.43
CA LEU A 64 0.64 9.35 15.60
C LEU A 64 0.98 9.34 14.12
N MET A 65 2.20 9.72 13.74
CA MET A 65 2.68 9.59 12.36
C MET A 65 2.64 8.14 11.89
N LYS A 66 3.11 7.20 12.73
CA LYS A 66 3.10 5.77 12.40
C LYS A 66 1.66 5.25 12.20
N ALA A 67 0.74 5.68 13.05
CA ALA A 67 -0.68 5.36 12.91
C ALA A 67 -1.24 5.91 11.58
N ILE A 68 -0.95 7.16 11.23
CA ILE A 68 -1.41 7.75 9.96
C ILE A 68 -0.84 7.00 8.76
N ILE A 69 0.45 6.70 8.75
CA ILE A 69 1.08 5.91 7.67
C ILE A 69 0.43 4.54 7.55
N LYS A 70 0.11 3.88 8.67
CA LYS A 70 -0.61 2.60 8.68
C LYS A 70 -1.99 2.75 8.03
N THR A 71 -2.76 3.77 8.43
CA THR A 71 -4.10 4.02 7.84
C THR A 71 -4.04 4.33 6.34
N ILE A 72 -3.04 5.09 5.90
CA ILE A 72 -2.78 5.36 4.48
C ILE A 72 -2.57 4.05 3.71
N ARG A 73 -1.78 3.11 4.25
CA ARG A 73 -1.55 1.79 3.63
C ARG A 73 -2.83 0.97 3.55
N GLU A 74 -3.60 0.89 4.64
CA GLU A 74 -4.88 0.17 4.67
C GLU A 74 -5.86 0.72 3.61
N LEU A 75 -5.99 2.05 3.52
CA LEU A 75 -6.87 2.67 2.53
C LEU A 75 -6.37 2.44 1.09
N LYS A 76 -5.06 2.47 0.84
CA LYS A 76 -4.48 2.15 -0.48
C LYS A 76 -4.75 0.70 -0.90
N GLN A 77 -4.70 -0.24 0.03
CA GLN A 77 -5.04 -1.65 -0.23
C GLN A 77 -6.51 -1.80 -0.65
N ILE A 78 -7.43 -1.12 0.03
CA ILE A 78 -8.87 -1.13 -0.31
C ILE A 78 -9.12 -0.55 -1.71
N MET A 79 -8.38 0.51 -2.05
CA MET A 79 -8.54 1.22 -3.32
C MET A 79 -8.11 0.42 -4.53
N SER A 80 -7.10 -0.44 -4.40
CA SER A 80 -6.30 -0.79 -5.57
C SER A 80 -6.32 -2.30 -5.80
N ARG A 81 -7.01 -2.73 -6.88
CA ARG A 81 -6.75 -4.03 -7.51
C ARG A 81 -5.27 -4.12 -7.88
N GLU A 82 -4.69 -3.03 -8.37
CA GLU A 82 -3.27 -2.89 -8.75
C GLU A 82 -2.28 -3.05 -7.59
N TYR A 83 -2.54 -2.52 -6.38
CA TYR A 83 -1.65 -2.81 -5.25
C TYR A 83 -1.72 -4.28 -4.85
N ASN A 84 -2.91 -4.86 -4.88
CA ASN A 84 -3.07 -6.28 -4.60
C ASN A 84 -2.30 -7.12 -5.64
N LEU A 85 -2.38 -6.74 -6.92
CA LEU A 85 -1.57 -7.35 -7.99
C LEU A 85 -0.08 -7.24 -7.69
N VAL A 86 0.42 -6.05 -7.36
CA VAL A 86 1.86 -5.87 -7.04
C VAL A 86 2.26 -6.71 -5.83
N GLU A 87 1.44 -6.77 -4.78
CA GLU A 87 1.72 -7.57 -3.58
C GLU A 87 1.75 -9.09 -3.90
N ILE A 88 0.78 -9.56 -4.70
CA ILE A 88 0.73 -10.94 -5.22
C ILE A 88 1.98 -11.23 -6.05
N GLY A 89 2.33 -10.34 -6.98
CA GLY A 89 3.50 -10.46 -7.83
C GLY A 89 4.80 -10.53 -7.03
N ILE A 90 4.95 -9.71 -5.98
CA ILE A 90 6.14 -9.73 -5.12
C ILE A 90 6.24 -11.08 -4.41
N ARG A 91 5.15 -11.55 -3.81
CA ARG A 91 5.11 -12.81 -3.07
C ARG A 91 5.49 -13.99 -3.97
N GLU A 92 5.01 -13.99 -5.19
CA GLU A 92 5.15 -15.12 -6.11
C GLU A 92 6.48 -15.09 -6.83
N ALA A 93 6.96 -13.90 -7.21
CA ALA A 93 8.33 -13.71 -7.64
C ALA A 93 9.33 -14.20 -6.58
N TRP A 94 9.04 -13.97 -5.30
CA TRP A 94 9.88 -14.46 -4.20
C TRP A 94 9.92 -15.98 -4.15
N LYS A 95 8.75 -16.65 -4.11
CA LYS A 95 8.66 -18.12 -4.08
C LYS A 95 9.38 -18.76 -5.26
N LEU A 96 9.11 -18.27 -6.47
CA LEU A 96 9.74 -18.79 -7.69
C LEU A 96 11.25 -18.54 -7.70
N SER A 97 11.70 -17.39 -7.18
CA SER A 97 13.13 -17.11 -7.05
C SER A 97 13.84 -18.03 -6.06
N GLU A 98 13.21 -18.36 -4.93
CA GLU A 98 13.76 -19.29 -3.94
C GLU A 98 13.82 -20.71 -4.48
N LEU A 99 12.74 -21.15 -5.14
CA LEU A 99 12.65 -22.48 -5.75
C LEU A 99 13.68 -22.65 -6.88
N ALA A 100 13.80 -21.69 -7.80
CA ALA A 100 14.82 -21.72 -8.83
C ALA A 100 16.25 -21.64 -8.25
N SER A 101 16.46 -20.88 -7.18
CA SER A 101 17.75 -20.85 -6.48
C SER A 101 18.07 -22.20 -5.85
N SER A 102 17.07 -22.90 -5.29
CA SER A 102 17.24 -24.25 -4.71
C SER A 102 17.61 -25.30 -5.77
N TRP A 103 17.20 -25.08 -7.02
CA TRP A 103 17.57 -25.90 -8.17
C TRP A 103 18.94 -25.53 -8.81
N GLY A 104 19.67 -24.58 -8.22
CA GLY A 104 21.00 -24.19 -8.66
C GLY A 104 21.06 -22.98 -9.61
N HIS A 105 19.96 -22.26 -9.82
CA HIS A 105 19.98 -21.08 -10.69
C HIS A 105 20.62 -19.87 -9.98
N MET A 106 21.87 -19.56 -10.34
CA MET A 106 22.71 -18.56 -9.65
C MET A 106 22.09 -17.16 -9.57
N LYS A 107 21.38 -16.71 -10.60
CA LYS A 107 20.77 -15.37 -10.67
C LYS A 107 19.31 -15.30 -10.25
N ALA A 108 18.73 -16.41 -9.75
CA ALA A 108 17.30 -16.46 -9.45
C ALA A 108 16.89 -15.42 -8.40
N ARG A 109 17.77 -15.18 -7.41
CA ARG A 109 17.54 -14.18 -6.35
C ARG A 109 17.47 -12.73 -6.85
N GLU A 110 17.97 -12.44 -8.04
CA GLU A 110 17.88 -11.10 -8.65
C GLU A 110 16.49 -10.83 -9.22
N TRP A 111 15.71 -11.88 -9.54
CA TRP A 111 14.41 -11.77 -10.17
C TRP A 111 13.40 -11.02 -9.32
N ARG A 112 13.43 -11.21 -7.98
CA ARG A 112 12.56 -10.50 -7.03
C ARG A 112 12.79 -8.98 -6.99
N SER A 113 13.96 -8.52 -7.43
CA SER A 113 14.30 -7.10 -7.52
C SER A 113 13.89 -6.50 -8.86
N ASN A 114 13.61 -7.33 -9.87
CA ASN A 114 13.18 -6.89 -11.18
C ASN A 114 11.67 -6.57 -11.18
N LYS A 115 11.35 -5.28 -11.34
CA LYS A 115 9.96 -4.78 -11.36
C LYS A 115 9.12 -5.40 -12.48
N ALA A 116 9.71 -5.60 -13.67
CA ALA A 116 8.99 -6.20 -14.79
C ALA A 116 8.59 -7.64 -14.49
N TYR A 117 9.50 -8.39 -13.86
CA TYR A 117 9.24 -9.77 -13.45
C TYR A 117 8.09 -9.85 -12.42
N VAL A 118 8.12 -9.00 -11.39
CA VAL A 118 7.04 -8.89 -10.39
C VAL A 118 5.68 -8.62 -11.04
N ILE A 119 5.62 -7.68 -12.00
CA ILE A 119 4.37 -7.34 -12.69
C ILE A 119 3.87 -8.51 -13.54
N ILE A 120 4.75 -9.19 -14.27
CA ILE A 120 4.38 -10.37 -15.08
C ILE A 120 3.79 -11.46 -14.18
N GLN A 121 4.41 -11.77 -13.04
CA GLN A 121 3.90 -12.78 -12.12
C GLN A 121 2.53 -12.40 -11.54
N ALA A 122 2.33 -11.12 -11.22
CA ALA A 122 1.04 -10.61 -10.78
C ALA A 122 -0.07 -10.81 -11.82
N LEU A 123 0.22 -10.47 -13.07
CA LEU A 123 -0.74 -10.57 -14.17
C LEU A 123 -1.11 -12.03 -14.46
N THR A 124 -0.13 -12.92 -14.51
CA THR A 124 -0.34 -14.36 -14.74
C THR A 124 -1.31 -14.97 -13.73
N LEU A 125 -1.16 -14.63 -12.44
CA LEU A 125 -2.02 -15.15 -11.38
C LEU A 125 -3.39 -14.49 -11.32
N SER A 126 -3.47 -13.21 -11.69
CA SER A 126 -4.76 -12.53 -11.80
C SER A 126 -5.61 -13.07 -12.93
N GLY A 127 -4.99 -13.45 -14.05
CA GLY A 127 -5.67 -14.09 -15.16
C GLY A 127 -6.16 -15.49 -14.80
N SER A 128 -5.33 -16.31 -14.13
CA SER A 128 -5.70 -17.69 -13.77
C SER A 128 -6.87 -17.82 -12.77
N GLN A 129 -7.04 -16.84 -11.89
CA GLN A 129 -8.22 -16.74 -11.00
C GLN A 129 -9.51 -16.44 -11.77
N ASP A 130 -9.45 -15.58 -12.79
CA ASP A 130 -10.62 -15.22 -13.60
C ASP A 130 -11.09 -16.42 -14.45
N TYR A 131 -10.18 -17.25 -14.97
CA TYR A 131 -10.54 -18.50 -15.67
C TYR A 131 -11.10 -19.59 -14.73
N SER A 132 -10.60 -19.69 -13.50
CA SER A 132 -11.10 -20.68 -12.53
C SER A 132 -12.52 -20.34 -12.04
N ILE A 133 -12.85 -19.07 -11.85
CA ILE A 133 -14.22 -18.62 -11.53
C ILE A 133 -15.15 -18.79 -12.74
N ALA A 134 -14.66 -18.53 -13.96
CA ALA A 134 -15.41 -18.78 -15.19
C ALA A 134 -15.72 -20.28 -15.38
N LEU A 135 -14.75 -21.16 -15.15
CA LEU A 135 -14.95 -22.62 -15.24
C LEU A 135 -15.86 -23.16 -14.13
N LEU A 136 -15.83 -22.59 -12.92
CA LEU A 136 -16.78 -22.92 -11.87
C LEU A 136 -18.21 -22.45 -12.18
N ARG A 137 -18.38 -21.31 -12.87
CA ARG A 137 -19.69 -20.86 -13.37
C ARG A 137 -20.23 -21.72 -14.52
N CYS A 138 -19.37 -22.19 -15.42
CA CYS A 138 -19.78 -23.07 -16.53
C CYS A 138 -20.09 -24.51 -16.08
N ARG A 139 -19.83 -24.88 -14.82
CA ARG A 139 -20.10 -26.22 -14.27
C ARG A 139 -21.40 -26.30 -13.44
N VAL A 140 -22.10 -25.17 -13.27
CA VAL A 140 -23.39 -25.07 -12.55
C VAL A 140 -24.51 -24.62 -13.50
N MET A 141 -24.32 -24.78 -14.81
CA MET A 141 -25.37 -24.68 -15.82
C MET A 141 -25.56 -26.03 -16.50
#